data_AF-A0A9E5NWX9-F1
#
_entry.id   AF-A0A9E5NWX9-F1
#
_cell.length_a   1.000
_cell.length_b   1.000
_cell.length_c   1.000
_cell.angle_alpha   90.00
_cell.angle_beta   90.00
_cell.angle_gamma   90.00
#
_symmetry.space_group_name_H-M   'P 1'
#
loop_
_entity.id
_entity.type
_entity.pdbx_description
1 polymer ?
#
loop_
_entity_poly.entity_id
_entity_poly.type
_entity_poly.pdbx_seq_one_letter_code
_entity_poly.pdbx_strand_id
1 'polypeptide(L)' 'MGKELLLEIGTEEIPARFTRKALEDLAVLMRQEFETLEVSFGEMRTLGTPRRMVLWVDEV' A
#
# COMPACT_ATOMS: atom_id res chain seq x y z
N MET A 1 -2.38 17.27 -11.97
CA MET A 1 -2.90 16.12 -12.74
C MET A 1 -1.79 15.07 -12.79
N GLY A 2 -1.35 14.66 -11.61
CA GLY A 2 -0.65 13.39 -11.43
C GLY A 2 -1.62 12.24 -11.70
N LYS A 3 -1.07 11.03 -11.72
CA LYS A 3 -1.85 9.83 -12.00
C LYS A 3 -2.10 9.08 -10.70
N GLU A 4 -3.24 8.40 -10.64
CA GLU A 4 -3.45 7.42 -9.58
C GLU A 4 -2.40 6.31 -9.70
N LEU A 5 -1.86 5.87 -8.57
CA LEU A 5 -0.98 4.72 -8.47
C LEU A 5 -1.71 3.60 -7.73
N LEU A 6 -1.78 2.43 -8.37
CA LEU A 6 -2.29 1.21 -7.76
C LEU A 6 -1.19 0.13 -7.78
N LEU A 7 -0.71 -0.23 -6.60
CA LEU A 7 0.22 -1.34 -6.41
C LEU A 7 -0.52 -2.52 -5.80
N GLU A 8 -0.55 -3.63 -6.53
CA GLU A 8 -1.18 -4.86 -6.09
C GLU A 8 -0.12 -5.94 -5.83
N ILE A 9 -0.23 -6.61 -4.68
CA ILE A 9 0.63 -7.73 -4.29
C ILE A 9 -0.27 -8.95 -4.10
N GLY A 10 -0.10 -9.95 -4.96
CA GLY A 10 -0.68 -11.28 -4.78
C GLY A 10 0.10 -12.08 -3.74
N THR A 11 -0.60 -12.81 -2.88
CA THR A 11 0.00 -13.66 -1.84
C THR A 11 -0.64 -15.04 -1.85
N GLU A 12 0.10 -16.09 -1.46
CA GLU A 12 -0.47 -17.44 -1.38
C GLU A 12 -1.57 -17.52 -0.32
N GLU A 13 -1.21 -17.26 0.95
CA GLU A 13 -2.15 -17.07 2.07
C GLU A 13 -1.44 -16.42 3.27
N ILE A 14 -1.76 -15.15 3.56
CA ILE A 14 -1.41 -14.50 4.83
C ILE A 14 -2.44 -14.94 5.87
N PRO A 15 -2.04 -15.49 7.04
CA PRO A 15 -2.98 -15.81 8.09
C PRO A 15 -3.81 -14.58 8.48
N ALA A 16 -5.14 -14.73 8.60
CA ALA A 16 -6.07 -13.61 8.73
C ALA A 16 -5.71 -12.62 9.86
N ARG A 17 -5.15 -13.11 10.98
CA ARG A 17 -4.68 -12.28 12.09
C ARG A 17 -3.55 -11.32 11.73
N PHE A 18 -2.79 -11.62 10.68
CA PHE A 18 -1.66 -10.81 10.20
C PHE A 18 -2.05 -9.90 9.04
N THR A 19 -3.18 -10.13 8.36
CA THR A 19 -3.59 -9.30 7.22
C THR A 19 -3.72 -7.83 7.58
N ARG A 20 -4.35 -7.51 8.72
CA ARG A 20 -4.47 -6.11 9.18
C ARG A 20 -3.10 -5.46 9.39
N LYS A 21 -2.22 -6.13 10.14
CA LYS A 21 -0.88 -5.62 10.40
C LYS A 21 -0.07 -5.46 9.10
N ALA A 22 -0.18 -6.40 8.16
CA ALA A 22 0.51 -6.33 6.88
C ALA A 22 0.05 -5.12 6.04
N LEU A 23 -1.24 -4.77 6.07
CA LEU A 23 -1.76 -3.58 5.39
C LEU A 23 -1.30 -2.27 6.07
N GLU A 24 -1.20 -2.26 7.39
CA GLU A 24 -0.65 -1.13 8.16
C GLU A 24 0.84 -0.95 7.87
N ASP A 25 1.61 -2.04 7.93
CA ASP A 25 3.04 -2.05 7.60
C ASP A 25 3.27 -1.58 6.15
N LEU A 26 2.45 -2.04 5.18
CA LEU A 26 2.53 -1.60 3.79
C LEU A 26 2.33 -0.08 3.65
N ALA A 27 1.35 0.50 4.34
CA ALA A 27 1.13 1.95 4.30
C ALA A 27 2.31 2.73 4.89
N VAL A 28 2.87 2.27 6.02
CA VAL A 28 4.00 2.92 6.69
C VAL A 28 5.26 2.85 5.82
N LEU A 29 5.60 1.66 5.34
CA LEU A 29 6.79 1.45 4.52
C LEU A 29 6.71 2.26 3.23
N MET A 30 5.58 2.22 2.53
CA MET A 30 5.43 2.97 1.29
C MET A 30 5.54 4.46 1.52
N ARG A 31 4.90 5.01 2.56
CA ARG A 31 5.03 6.43 2.93
C ARG A 31 6.49 6.84 3.15
N GLN A 32 7.23 6.04 3.93
CA GLN A 32 8.65 6.29 4.20
C GLN A 32 9.50 6.25 2.92
N GLU A 33 9.22 5.32 2.01
CA GLU A 33 9.93 5.22 0.73
C GLU A 33 9.61 6.42 -0.19
N PHE A 34 8.34 6.83 -0.32
CA PHE A 34 7.97 8.01 -1.08
C PHE A 34 8.64 9.28 -0.54
N GLU A 35 8.65 9.47 0.79
CA GLU A 35 9.33 10.59 1.45
C GLU A 35 10.85 10.56 1.22
N THR A 36 11.47 9.39 1.33
CA THR A 36 12.92 9.20 1.12
C THR A 36 13.33 9.52 -0.32
N LEU A 37 12.47 9.20 -1.28
CA LEU A 37 12.69 9.45 -2.71
C LEU A 37 12.23 10.86 -3.15
N GLU A 38 11.78 11.70 -2.22
CA GLU A 38 11.20 13.03 -2.49
C GLU A 38 10.07 13.02 -3.52
N VAL A 39 9.33 11.91 -3.59
CA VAL A 39 8.18 11.79 -4.49
C VAL A 39 6.97 12.39 -3.77
N SER A 40 6.30 13.35 -4.42
CA SER A 40 5.05 13.92 -3.91
C SER A 40 3.91 12.92 -4.09
N PHE A 41 3.04 12.77 -3.09
CA PHE A 41 1.91 11.85 -3.14
C PHE A 41 0.68 12.40 -2.42
N GLY A 42 -0.50 12.03 -2.93
CA GLY A 42 -1.79 12.34 -2.34
C GLY A 42 -2.19 11.40 -1.19
N GLU A 43 -3.48 11.21 -1.01
CA GLU A 43 -3.98 10.26 -0.02
C GLU A 43 -3.54 8.83 -0.37
N MET A 44 -3.13 8.08 0.65
CA MET A 44 -2.66 6.70 0.53
C MET A 44 -3.56 5.78 1.35
N ARG A 45 -4.07 4.73 0.70
CA ARG A 45 -5.01 3.76 1.28
C ARG A 45 -4.50 2.34 1.03
N THR A 46 -4.61 1.48 2.04
CA THR A 46 -4.32 0.06 1.90
C THR A 46 -5.58 -0.77 2.09
N LEU A 47 -5.75 -1.77 1.23
CA LEU A 47 -6.90 -2.67 1.20
C LEU A 47 -6.38 -4.08 0.99
N GLY A 48 -7.05 -5.09 1.52
CA GLY A 48 -6.64 -6.45 1.24
C GLY A 48 -7.41 -7.55 1.92
N THR A 49 -7.08 -8.75 1.47
CA THR A 49 -7.52 -10.04 1.96
C THR A 49 -6.29 -10.91 2.20
N PRO A 50 -6.40 -12.09 2.82
CA PRO A 50 -5.30 -13.05 2.96
C PRO A 50 -4.48 -13.34 1.69
N ARG A 51 -5.07 -13.20 0.50
CA ARG A 51 -4.45 -13.55 -0.79
C ARG A 51 -4.06 -12.35 -1.66
N ARG A 52 -4.39 -11.13 -1.21
CA ARG A 52 -4.18 -9.91 -2.00
C ARG A 52 -4.07 -8.69 -1.12
N MET A 53 -3.04 -7.90 -1.30
CA MET A 53 -2.92 -6.57 -0.72
C MET A 53 -2.83 -5.53 -1.83
N VAL A 54 -3.39 -4.36 -1.58
CA VAL A 54 -3.42 -3.24 -2.51
C VAL A 54 -3.01 -1.99 -1.76
N LEU A 55 -2.14 -1.20 -2.37
CA LEU A 55 -1.88 0.19 -2.05
C LEU A 55 -2.50 1.04 -3.17
N TRP A 56 -3.36 1.98 -2.79
CA TRP A 56 -3.92 3.00 -3.67
C TRP A 56 -3.40 4.36 -3.25
N VAL A 57 -2.79 5.10 -4.18
CA VAL A 57 -2.41 6.50 -3.99
C VAL A 57 -3.15 7.36 -5.01
N ASP A 58 -3.86 8.39 -4.55
CA ASP A 58 -4.78 9.18 -5.39
C ASP A 58 -4.06 10.02 -6.44
N GLU A 59 -2.85 10.48 -6.13
CA GLU A 59 -2.02 11.26 -7.06
C GLU A 59 -0.55 11.00 -6.74
N VAL A 60 0.23 10.66 -7.76
CA VAL A 60 1.70 10.59 -7.77
C VAL A 60 2.22 11.30 -9.02
#